data_AF-U1MHB2-F1
#
_entry.id   AF-U1MHB2-F1
#
_cell.length_a   1.000
_cell.length_b   1.000
_cell.length_c   1.000
_cell.angle_alpha   90.00
_cell.angle_beta   90.00
_cell.angle_gamma   90.00
#
_symmetry.space_group_name_H-M   'P 1'
#
loop_
_entity.id
_entity.type
_entity.pdbx_description
1 polymer ?
#
loop_
_entity_poly.entity_id
_entity_poly.type
_entity_poly.pdbx_seq_one_letter_code
_entity_poly.pdbx_strand_id
1 'polypeptide(L)'
;MSGTVSGTDDSASVVAATTASCGSRIVQTQSFDTAVVDEAGQFTEPGTLAAAVLADRLVLAGDHQQLPPVVRSKSDAPSETDAAPVADLSRLLFERLIDAHPEAAVRLTEQY
;
A
#
# COMPACT_ATOMS: atom_id res chain seq x y z
N MET A 1 32.22 -9.43 15.17
CA MET A 1 31.91 -8.33 14.23
C MET A 1 30.67 -8.72 13.45
N SER A 2 29.49 -8.30 13.92
CA SER A 2 28.25 -8.47 13.18
C SER A 2 28.10 -7.25 12.28
N GLY A 3 28.21 -7.44 10.97
CA GLY A 3 28.12 -6.36 10.00
C GLY A 3 26.66 -5.94 9.81
N THR A 4 26.35 -4.69 10.17
CA THR A 4 25.09 -4.05 9.82
C THR A 4 25.18 -3.63 8.35
N VAL A 5 24.33 -4.19 7.49
CA VAL A 5 24.15 -3.69 6.12
C VAL A 5 23.36 -2.38 6.24
N SER A 6 24.08 -1.25 6.18
CA SER A 6 23.52 0.10 6.03
C SER A 6 23.03 0.26 4.60
N GLY A 7 21.79 -0.14 4.33
CA GLY A 7 21.22 -0.17 2.97
C GLY A 7 20.67 1.16 2.46
N THR A 8 20.52 2.17 3.31
CA THR A 8 19.98 3.46 2.91
C THR A 8 20.92 4.58 3.35
N ASP A 9 21.32 5.40 2.39
CA ASP A 9 22.14 6.58 2.62
C ASP A 9 21.25 7.68 3.21
N ASP A 10 21.56 8.15 4.42
CA ASP A 10 20.81 9.18 5.13
C ASP A 10 20.84 10.55 4.43
N SER A 11 21.65 10.69 3.38
CA SER A 11 21.70 11.89 2.53
C SER A 11 20.65 11.90 1.40
N ALA A 12 19.97 10.78 1.14
CA ALA A 12 19.00 10.68 0.06
C ALA A 12 17.69 11.39 0.43
N SER A 13 17.28 12.37 -0.37
CA SER A 13 15.99 13.06 -0.18
C SER A 13 14.78 12.23 -0.63
N VAL A 14 15.00 11.15 -1.38
CA VAL A 14 13.96 10.24 -1.86
C VAL A 14 14.45 8.81 -1.75
N VAL A 15 13.65 7.95 -1.12
CA VAL A 15 13.90 6.51 -1.02
C VAL A 15 12.80 5.78 -1.78
N ALA A 16 13.19 4.99 -2.78
CA ALA A 16 12.26 4.17 -3.57
C ALA A 16 12.28 2.73 -3.07
N ALA A 17 11.09 2.18 -2.81
CA ALA A 17 10.92 0.82 -2.31
C ALA A 17 9.62 0.23 -2.88
N THR A 18 9.56 -1.11 -2.95
CA THR A 18 8.29 -1.79 -3.18
C THR A 18 7.49 -1.84 -1.87
N THR A 19 6.16 -1.86 -1.94
CA THR A 19 5.28 -1.98 -0.76
C THR A 19 5.62 -3.21 0.09
N ALA A 20 6.03 -4.33 -0.53
CA ALA A 20 6.51 -5.51 0.18
C ALA A 20 7.79 -5.26 1.00
N SER A 21 8.69 -4.40 0.51
CA SER A 21 9.95 -4.05 1.19
C SER A 21 9.82 -2.95 2.24
N CYS A 22 8.69 -2.22 2.27
CA CYS A 22 8.38 -1.23 3.31
C CYS A 22 8.33 -1.86 4.72
N GLY A 23 7.98 -3.16 4.79
CA GLY A 23 8.03 -3.93 6.04
C GLY A 23 9.44 -4.33 6.50
N SER A 24 10.50 -4.00 5.76
CA SER A 24 11.87 -4.36 6.15
C SER A 24 12.37 -3.50 7.31
N ARG A 25 13.24 -4.08 8.16
CA ARG A 25 13.84 -3.35 9.30
C ARG A 25 14.58 -2.07 8.88
N ILE A 26 15.20 -2.08 7.71
CA ILE A 26 15.98 -0.94 7.21
C ILE A 26 15.06 0.26 6.94
N VAL A 27 13.92 0.02 6.31
CA VAL A 27 12.96 1.09 6.00
C VAL A 27 12.22 1.56 7.26
N GLN A 28 11.89 0.64 8.18
CA GLN A 28 11.23 0.99 9.45
C GLN A 28 12.10 1.79 10.43
N THR A 29 13.43 1.77 10.27
CA THR A 29 14.32 2.61 11.07
C THR A 29 14.38 4.06 10.59
N GLN A 30 13.73 4.38 9.47
CA GLN A 30 13.66 5.71 8.89
C GLN A 30 12.26 6.30 9.09
N SER A 31 12.20 7.63 9.20
CA SER A 31 10.97 8.40 9.25
C SER A 31 10.84 9.25 8.00
N PHE A 32 9.65 9.31 7.41
CA PHE A 32 9.39 10.09 6.20
C PHE A 32 8.29 11.11 6.47
N ASP A 33 8.42 12.32 5.95
CA ASP A 33 7.33 13.30 6.01
C ASP A 33 6.16 12.92 5.08
N THR A 34 6.45 12.16 4.02
CA THR A 34 5.47 11.79 2.99
C THR A 34 5.82 10.45 2.33
N ALA A 35 4.82 9.58 2.22
CA ALA A 35 4.85 8.37 1.40
C ALA A 35 4.03 8.60 0.13
N VAL A 36 4.59 8.24 -1.02
CA VAL A 36 3.89 8.23 -2.31
C VAL A 36 3.78 6.78 -2.79
N VAL A 37 2.56 6.30 -3.02
CA VAL A 37 2.30 4.97 -3.57
C VAL A 37 1.69 5.13 -4.95
N ASP A 38 2.47 4.77 -5.96
CA ASP A 38 1.99 4.62 -7.33
C ASP A 38 1.29 3.28 -7.52
N GLU A 39 0.44 3.16 -8.53
CA GLU A 39 -0.37 1.97 -8.81
C GLU A 39 -1.21 1.49 -7.61
N ALA A 40 -1.70 2.43 -6.80
CA ALA A 40 -2.46 2.15 -5.56
C ALA A 40 -3.72 1.29 -5.80
N GLY A 41 -4.29 1.34 -7.01
CA GLY A 41 -5.41 0.49 -7.43
C GLY A 41 -5.07 -1.01 -7.52
N GLN A 42 -3.78 -1.37 -7.56
CA GLN A 42 -3.31 -2.75 -7.72
C GLN A 42 -2.88 -3.40 -6.39
N PHE A 43 -3.00 -2.70 -5.26
CA PHE A 43 -2.59 -3.20 -3.95
C PHE A 43 -3.79 -3.49 -3.04
N THR A 44 -3.65 -4.56 -2.24
CA THR A 44 -4.59 -4.80 -1.13
C THR A 44 -4.42 -3.71 -0.07
N GLU A 45 -5.45 -3.52 0.77
CA GLU A 45 -5.37 -2.56 1.88
C GLU A 45 -4.14 -2.80 2.79
N PRO A 46 -3.83 -4.04 3.25
CA PRO A 46 -2.61 -4.30 4.01
C PRO A 46 -1.31 -3.97 3.25
N GLY A 47 -1.28 -4.20 1.93
CA GLY A 47 -0.12 -3.88 1.11
C GLY A 47 0.15 -2.37 1.05
N THR A 48 -0.91 -1.57 0.93
CA THR A 48 -0.80 -0.10 0.93
C THR A 48 -0.47 0.43 2.33
N LEU A 49 -1.05 -0.16 3.38
CA LEU A 49 -0.79 0.23 4.77
C LEU A 49 0.69 0.05 5.17
N ALA A 50 1.39 -0.92 4.58
CA ALA A 50 2.82 -1.11 4.82
C ALA A 50 3.66 0.14 4.48
N ALA A 51 3.24 0.93 3.49
CA ALA A 51 3.85 2.22 3.16
C ALA A 51 3.26 3.36 4.00
N ALA A 52 1.95 3.34 4.27
CA ALA A 52 1.25 4.40 5.00
C ALA A 52 1.79 4.61 6.42
N VAL A 53 2.19 3.53 7.12
CA VAL A 53 2.68 3.62 8.50
C VAL A 53 4.09 4.21 8.62
N LEU A 54 4.79 4.43 7.51
CA LEU A 54 6.15 4.97 7.50
C LEU A 54 6.20 6.50 7.43
N ALA A 55 5.06 7.16 7.20
CA ALA A 55 5.01 8.59 6.97
C ALA A 55 3.81 9.30 7.58
N ASP A 56 3.97 10.59 7.85
CA ASP A 56 2.89 11.45 8.38
C ASP A 56 1.83 11.80 7.32
N ARG A 57 2.22 11.78 6.03
CA ARG A 57 1.35 12.09 4.89
C ARG A 57 1.42 10.97 3.86
N LEU A 58 0.28 10.65 3.26
CA LEU A 58 0.16 9.63 2.23
C LEU A 58 -0.44 10.24 0.95
N VAL A 59 0.23 10.01 -0.16
CA VAL A 59 -0.27 10.32 -1.51
C VAL A 59 -0.43 9.01 -2.25
N LEU A 60 -1.63 8.75 -2.75
CA LEU A 60 -1.95 7.57 -3.54
C LEU A 60 -2.24 8.00 -4.98
N ALA A 61 -1.56 7.39 -5.93
CA ALA A 61 -1.82 7.53 -7.36
C ALA A 61 -2.18 6.15 -7.94
N GLY A 62 -3.16 6.11 -8.82
CA GLY A 62 -3.59 4.88 -9.45
C GLY A 62 -5.00 4.98 -10.03
N ASP A 63 -5.48 3.87 -10.56
CA ASP A 63 -6.80 3.75 -11.16
C ASP A 63 -7.47 2.46 -10.68
N HIS A 64 -8.52 2.60 -9.87
CA HIS A 64 -9.28 1.46 -9.34
C HIS A 64 -10.19 0.81 -10.38
N GLN A 65 -10.34 1.40 -11.58
CA GLN A 65 -11.07 0.80 -12.70
C GLN A 65 -10.16 -0.08 -13.58
N GLN A 66 -8.85 -0.12 -13.30
CA GLN A 66 -7.90 -1.02 -13.96
C GLN A 66 -7.80 -2.36 -13.22
N LEU A 67 -6.68 -3.08 -13.37
CA LEU A 67 -6.51 -4.42 -12.84
C LEU A 67 -6.55 -4.41 -11.29
N PRO A 68 -7.44 -5.20 -10.65
CA PRO A 68 -7.44 -5.34 -9.19
C PRO A 68 -6.24 -6.19 -8.71
N PRO A 69 -5.90 -6.11 -7.41
CA PRO A 69 -4.88 -6.97 -6.81
C PRO A 69 -5.19 -8.46 -7.01
N VAL A 70 -4.13 -9.24 -7.25
CA VAL A 70 -4.24 -10.69 -7.39
C VAL A 70 -4.34 -11.35 -6.01
N VAL A 71 -5.57 -11.64 -5.56
CA VAL A 71 -5.86 -12.39 -4.33
C VAL A 71 -6.12 -13.87 -4.66
N ARG A 72 -5.23 -14.77 -4.23
CA ARG A 72 -5.34 -16.22 -4.51
C ARG A 72 -6.33 -16.96 -3.60
N SER A 73 -6.50 -16.50 -2.36
CA SER A 73 -7.48 -17.04 -1.42
C SER A 73 -8.83 -16.34 -1.64
N LYS A 74 -9.63 -16.84 -2.58
CA LYS A 74 -11.02 -16.39 -2.73
C LYS A 74 -11.88 -17.00 -1.64
N SER A 75 -12.58 -16.16 -0.90
CA SER A 75 -13.56 -16.49 0.14
C SER A 75 -14.89 -17.01 -0.45
N ASP A 76 -14.87 -17.76 -1.55
CA ASP A 76 -16.08 -18.25 -2.22
C ASP A 76 -16.55 -19.62 -1.70
N ALA A 77 -15.81 -20.24 -0.78
CA ALA A 77 -16.24 -21.47 -0.12
C ALA A 77 -16.98 -21.12 1.18
N PRO A 78 -18.26 -21.48 1.34
CA PRO A 78 -18.86 -21.48 2.67
C PRO A 78 -18.05 -22.42 3.55
N SER A 79 -17.36 -21.88 4.54
CA SER A 79 -16.69 -22.71 5.54
C SER A 79 -17.77 -23.46 6.31
N GLU A 80 -17.94 -24.76 6.03
CA GLU A 80 -18.75 -25.68 6.85
C GLU A 80 -18.08 -26.00 8.20
N THR A 81 -17.12 -25.19 8.63
CA THR A 81 -16.33 -25.38 9.84
C THR A 81 -16.33 -24.08 10.64
N ASP A 82 -16.31 -24.17 11.98
CA ASP A 82 -16.15 -23.08 12.97
C ASP A 82 -14.82 -22.28 12.83
N ALA A 83 -14.20 -22.28 11.66
CA ALA A 83 -13.02 -21.50 11.34
C ALA A 83 -13.39 -20.02 11.17
N ALA A 84 -12.52 -19.14 11.67
CA ALA A 84 -12.69 -17.70 11.58
C ALA A 84 -12.91 -17.26 10.11
N PRO A 85 -13.78 -16.26 9.87
CA PRO A 85 -14.07 -15.79 8.52
C PRO A 85 -12.79 -15.33 7.80
N VAL A 86 -12.65 -15.71 6.53
CA VAL A 86 -11.54 -15.27 5.68
C VAL A 86 -11.68 -13.77 5.44
N ALA A 87 -10.63 -13.01 5.75
CA ALA A 87 -10.62 -11.56 5.54
C ALA A 87 -10.82 -11.22 4.05
N ASP A 88 -11.74 -10.30 3.76
CA ASP A 88 -11.94 -9.78 2.42
C ASP A 88 -10.81 -8.81 2.06
N LEU A 89 -9.98 -9.22 1.10
CA LEU A 89 -8.87 -8.42 0.57
C LEU A 89 -9.19 -7.79 -0.78
N SER A 90 -10.45 -7.88 -1.24
CA SER A 90 -10.88 -7.34 -2.52
C SER A 90 -11.08 -5.82 -2.48
N ARG A 91 -11.48 -5.29 -1.31
CA ARG A 91 -11.62 -3.83 -1.14
C ARG A 91 -10.26 -3.16 -0.96
N LEU A 92 -10.01 -2.17 -1.80
CA LEU A 92 -8.75 -1.42 -1.85
C LEU A 92 -8.77 -0.27 -0.85
N LEU A 93 -7.61 0.05 -0.26
CA LEU A 93 -7.47 1.28 0.53
C LEU A 93 -7.74 2.51 -0.33
N PHE A 94 -7.28 2.48 -1.59
CA PHE A 94 -7.45 3.57 -2.55
C PHE A 94 -8.94 3.88 -2.82
N GLU A 95 -9.73 2.87 -3.15
CA GLU A 95 -11.18 3.00 -3.36
C GLU A 95 -11.88 3.48 -2.09
N ARG A 96 -11.57 2.87 -0.94
CA ARG A 96 -12.16 3.24 0.35
C ARG A 96 -11.88 4.69 0.72
N LEU A 97 -10.70 5.23 0.41
CA LEU A 97 -10.35 6.62 0.68
C LEU A 97 -10.99 7.60 -0.30
N ILE A 98 -11.16 7.23 -1.58
CA ILE A 98 -11.92 8.04 -2.55
C ILE A 98 -13.38 8.18 -2.08
N ASP A 99 -13.99 7.09 -1.63
CA ASP A 99 -15.37 7.10 -1.11
C ASP A 99 -15.50 7.96 0.16
N ALA A 100 -14.55 7.83 1.09
CA ALA A 100 -14.61 8.48 2.40
C ALA A 100 -14.20 9.96 2.36
N HIS A 101 -13.31 10.33 1.44
CA HIS A 101 -12.69 11.65 1.34
C HIS A 101 -12.65 12.16 -0.11
N PRO A 102 -13.81 12.37 -0.76
CA PRO A 102 -13.87 12.83 -2.14
C PRO A 102 -13.20 14.20 -2.33
N GLU A 103 -13.13 15.03 -1.29
CA GLU A 103 -12.43 16.32 -1.29
C GLU A 103 -10.91 16.21 -1.45
N ALA A 104 -10.33 15.05 -1.10
CA ALA A 104 -8.91 14.76 -1.24
C ALA A 104 -8.59 14.06 -2.58
N ALA A 105 -9.61 13.65 -3.33
CA ALA A 105 -9.45 12.93 -4.59
C ALA A 105 -9.40 13.89 -5.79
N VAL A 106 -8.40 13.72 -6.65
CA VAL A 106 -8.27 14.46 -7.91
C VAL A 106 -8.18 13.48 -9.06
N ARG A 107 -9.04 13.65 -10.08
CA ARG A 107 -9.02 12.86 -11.31
C ARG A 107 -8.35 13.65 -12.42
N LEU A 108 -7.30 13.09 -13.02
CA LEU A 108 -6.73 13.61 -14.26
C LEU A 108 -7.68 13.27 -15.42
N THR A 109 -8.03 14.24 -16.26
CA THR A 109 -9.06 14.09 -17.31
C THR A 109 -8.54 14.18 -18.74
N GLU A 110 -7.33 14.66 -18.93
CA GLU A 110 -6.70 14.78 -20.25
C GLU A 110 -5.83 13.55 -20.52
N GLN A 111 -5.99 12.95 -21.68
CA GLN A 111 -5.19 11.80 -22.14
C GLN A 111 -4.45 12.19 -23.42
N TYR A 112 -3.15 11.85 -23.47
CA TYR A 112 -2.24 12.14 -24.57
C TYR A 112 -2.04 10.94 -25.51
#